data_AF-A0A327W0X5-F1
#
_entry.id   AF-A0A327W0X5-F1
#
_cell.length_a   1.000
_cell.length_b   1.000
_cell.length_c   1.000
_cell.angle_alpha   90.00
_cell.angle_beta   90.00
_cell.angle_gamma   90.00
#
_symmetry.space_group_name_H-M   'P 1'
#
loop_
_entity.id
_entity.type
_entity.pdbx_description
1 polymer ?
#
loop_
_entity_poly.entity_id
_entity_poly.type
_entity_poly.pdbx_seq_one_letter_code
_entity_poly.pdbx_strand_id
1 'polypeptide(L)'
;MPFLCHYRRASQITDNGPYAEIARFLSGHRFGVEAAMETLSYVDGVNFAARATSPAWFSVGLMDRICPSSTVFAAHHRSAGRVRHLIRRRGQRPSTAIAALCPGIPLTPPPRTAPAPHSSTLACAVSTPQRPVPACA
;
A
#
# COMPACT_ATOMS: atom_id res chain seq x y z
N MET A 1 6.99 2.33 7.65
CA MET A 1 7.48 2.52 6.27
C MET A 1 6.48 1.87 5.32
N PRO A 2 5.61 2.63 4.64
CA PRO A 2 4.66 2.08 3.68
C PRO A 2 5.29 1.86 2.30
N PHE A 3 5.18 0.64 1.79
CA PHE A 3 5.46 0.28 0.40
C PHE A 3 4.16 0.40 -0.44
N LEU A 4 4.23 0.19 -1.77
CA LEU A 4 3.08 0.24 -2.68
C LEU A 4 2.38 1.62 -2.72
N CYS A 5 3.14 2.70 -2.58
CA CYS A 5 2.61 4.06 -2.55
C CYS A 5 3.19 4.86 -3.73
N HIS A 6 2.32 5.53 -4.48
CA HIS A 6 2.69 6.45 -5.55
C HIS A 6 3.61 5.82 -6.61
N TYR A 7 3.18 4.72 -7.21
CA TYR A 7 3.97 3.91 -8.14
C TYR A 7 4.65 4.70 -9.26
N ARG A 8 3.91 5.59 -9.92
CA ARG A 8 4.44 6.40 -11.04
C ARG A 8 5.66 7.22 -10.64
N ARG A 9 5.66 7.78 -9.43
CA ARG A 9 6.80 8.53 -8.90
C ARG A 9 7.90 7.59 -8.44
N ALA A 10 7.55 6.52 -7.72
CA ALA A 10 8.50 5.55 -7.22
C ALA A 10 9.37 4.97 -8.34
N SER A 11 8.76 4.57 -9.47
CA SER A 11 9.47 3.99 -10.63
C SER A 11 10.37 4.98 -11.37
N GLN A 12 10.24 6.30 -11.13
CA GLN A 12 11.05 7.34 -11.76
C GLN A 12 12.25 7.77 -10.92
N ILE A 13 12.22 7.52 -9.60
CA ILE A 13 13.20 8.08 -8.66
C ILE A 13 14.05 7.01 -7.96
N THR A 14 13.69 5.73 -8.06
CA THR A 14 14.50 4.65 -7.52
C THR A 14 14.57 3.46 -8.48
N ASP A 15 15.78 2.92 -8.57
CA ASP A 15 16.12 1.74 -9.34
C ASP A 15 16.28 0.52 -8.40
N ASN A 16 15.97 0.69 -7.12
CA ASN A 16 16.02 -0.39 -6.13
C ASN A 16 14.72 -1.19 -6.14
N GLY A 17 14.86 -2.50 -5.98
CA GLY A 17 13.71 -3.40 -5.84
C GLY A 17 12.92 -3.09 -4.57
N PRO A 18 11.57 -3.20 -4.59
CA PRO A 18 10.79 -3.88 -5.64
C PRO A 18 10.29 -2.97 -6.78
N TYR A 19 10.39 -1.64 -6.68
CA TYR A 19 9.84 -0.74 -7.73
C TYR A 19 10.56 -0.86 -9.08
N ALA A 20 11.83 -1.28 -9.07
CA ALA A 20 12.60 -1.54 -10.29
C ALA A 20 11.96 -2.58 -11.21
N GLU A 21 11.14 -3.49 -10.68
CA GLU A 21 10.46 -4.51 -11.48
C GLU A 21 9.44 -3.90 -12.44
N ILE A 22 8.84 -2.75 -12.10
CA ILE A 22 7.90 -2.04 -12.97
C ILE A 22 8.64 -1.53 -14.21
N ALA A 23 9.81 -0.90 -14.01
CA ALA A 23 10.66 -0.45 -15.10
C ALA A 23 11.12 -1.63 -15.96
N ARG A 24 11.51 -2.75 -15.33
CA ARG A 24 11.90 -3.98 -16.04
C ARG A 24 10.74 -4.56 -16.86
N PHE A 25 9.54 -4.64 -16.30
CA PHE A 25 8.35 -5.11 -17.02
C PHE A 25 8.02 -4.21 -18.22
N LEU A 26 8.04 -2.89 -18.02
CA LEU A 26 7.75 -1.91 -19.08
C LEU A 26 8.84 -1.81 -20.15
N SER A 27 10.05 -2.30 -19.88
CA SER A 27 11.12 -2.37 -20.90
C SER A 27 10.75 -3.29 -22.07
N GLY A 28 9.98 -4.36 -21.81
CA GLY A 28 9.40 -5.23 -22.84
C GLY A 28 8.02 -4.78 -23.34
N HIS A 29 7.30 -3.96 -22.55
CA HIS A 29 5.91 -3.54 -22.81
C HIS A 29 5.79 -2.02 -22.98
N ARG A 30 6.56 -1.44 -23.92
CA ARG A 30 6.76 0.02 -24.03
C ARG A 30 5.47 0.83 -24.25
N PHE A 31 4.46 0.23 -24.89
CA PHE A 31 3.17 0.87 -25.14
C PHE A 31 2.12 0.61 -24.03
N GLY A 32 2.45 -0.20 -23.03
CA GLY A 32 1.55 -0.60 -21.94
C GLY A 32 1.65 0.26 -20.68
N VAL A 33 2.36 1.39 -20.71
CA VAL A 33 2.66 2.19 -19.51
C VAL A 33 1.38 2.65 -18.81
N GLU A 34 0.45 3.28 -19.53
CA GLU A 34 -0.77 3.81 -18.92
C GLU A 34 -1.68 2.69 -18.40
N ALA A 35 -1.83 1.58 -19.14
CA ALA A 35 -2.60 0.42 -18.67
C ALA A 35 -2.01 -0.21 -17.39
N ALA A 36 -0.67 -0.32 -17.31
CA ALA A 36 0.01 -0.82 -16.11
C ALA A 36 -0.17 0.15 -14.93
N MET A 37 0.02 1.45 -15.15
CA MET A 37 -0.14 2.47 -14.11
C MET A 37 -1.60 2.60 -13.64
N GLU A 38 -2.57 2.42 -14.54
CA GLU A 38 -3.99 2.34 -14.21
C GLU A 38 -4.26 1.12 -13.32
N THR A 39 -3.77 -0.05 -13.71
CA THR A 39 -3.89 -1.28 -12.89
C THR A 39 -3.29 -1.09 -11.50
N LEU A 40 -2.09 -0.51 -11.42
CA LEU A 40 -1.41 -0.21 -10.16
C LEU A 40 -2.14 0.84 -9.32
N SER A 41 -2.90 1.75 -9.93
CA SER A 41 -3.66 2.77 -9.20
C SER A 41 -4.72 2.17 -8.27
N TYR A 42 -5.28 1.00 -8.61
CA TYR A 42 -6.26 0.30 -7.78
C TYR A 42 -5.67 -0.23 -6.47
N VAL A 43 -4.36 -0.49 -6.44
CA VAL A 43 -3.63 -1.00 -5.28
C VAL A 43 -2.71 0.05 -4.63
N ASP A 44 -2.79 1.31 -5.07
CA ASP A 44 -1.96 2.39 -4.53
C ASP A 44 -2.38 2.78 -3.10
N GLY A 45 -1.42 2.68 -2.17
CA GLY A 45 -1.57 3.09 -0.78
C GLY A 45 -1.99 4.56 -0.61
N VAL A 46 -1.65 5.46 -1.56
CA VAL A 46 -2.10 6.85 -1.55
C VAL A 46 -3.62 6.94 -1.73
N ASN A 47 -4.18 6.11 -2.60
CA ASN A 47 -5.63 6.05 -2.84
C ASN A 47 -6.38 5.46 -1.64
N PHE A 48 -5.77 4.49 -0.95
CA PHE A 48 -6.32 3.98 0.31
C PHE A 48 -6.23 4.99 1.46
N ALA A 49 -5.12 5.72 1.56
CA ALA A 49 -4.94 6.76 2.58
C ALA A 49 -6.05 7.82 2.51
N ALA A 50 -6.47 8.21 1.30
CA ALA A 50 -7.59 9.14 1.09
C ALA A 50 -8.90 8.74 1.77
N ARG A 51 -9.09 7.44 2.03
CA ARG A 51 -10.29 6.87 2.66
C ARG A 51 -10.05 6.39 4.09
N ALA A 52 -8.80 6.47 4.58
CA ALA A 52 -8.42 5.99 5.90
C ALA A 52 -8.71 7.06 6.96
N THR A 53 -9.78 6.88 7.74
CA THR A 53 -10.19 7.79 8.83
C THR A 53 -9.61 7.40 10.19
N SER A 54 -9.11 6.16 10.33
CA SER A 54 -8.50 5.68 11.57
C SER A 54 -7.21 6.46 11.89
N PRO A 55 -6.93 6.76 13.17
CA PRO A 55 -5.64 7.29 13.57
C PRO A 55 -4.48 6.38 13.14
N ALA A 56 -3.44 6.95 12.53
CA ALA A 56 -2.32 6.18 12.00
C ALA A 56 -0.96 6.79 12.33
N TRP A 57 0.06 5.92 12.38
CA TRP A 57 1.46 6.28 12.62
C TRP A 57 2.32 5.88 11.43
N PHE A 58 3.04 6.86 10.88
CA PHE A 58 3.97 6.65 9.77
C PHE A 58 5.41 6.73 10.28
N SER A 59 6.24 5.77 9.92
CA SER A 59 7.70 5.93 9.99
C SER A 59 8.23 6.27 8.61
N VAL A 60 9.15 7.25 8.54
CA VAL A 60 9.75 7.76 7.31
C VAL A 60 11.28 7.77 7.43
N GLY A 61 11.97 7.08 6.54
CA GLY A 61 13.43 7.17 6.41
C GLY A 61 13.81 8.15 5.30
N LEU A 62 14.50 9.24 5.63
CA LEU A 62 14.90 10.23 4.60
C LEU A 62 15.95 9.68 3.62
N MET A 63 16.70 8.66 4.04
CA MET A 63 17.74 8.00 3.24
C MET A 63 17.31 6.59 2.79
N ASP A 64 16.02 6.27 2.86
CA ASP A 64 15.51 5.00 2.33
C ASP A 64 15.52 5.04 0.80
N ARG A 65 16.22 4.08 0.20
CA ARG A 65 16.30 3.92 -1.26
C ARG A 65 15.22 2.98 -1.80
N ILE A 66 14.62 2.14 -0.96
CA ILE A 66 13.57 1.19 -1.37
C ILE A 66 12.22 1.88 -1.37
N CYS A 67 11.87 2.56 -0.28
CA CYS A 67 10.65 3.38 -0.17
C CYS A 67 11.04 4.86 -0.06
N PRO A 68 11.20 5.57 -1.20
CA PRO A 68 11.62 6.97 -1.18
C PRO A 68 10.72 7.82 -0.28
N SER A 69 11.30 8.72 0.51
CA SER A 69 10.55 9.55 1.46
C SER A 69 9.37 10.29 0.81
N SER A 70 9.52 10.71 -0.45
CA SER A 70 8.45 11.39 -1.20
C SER A 70 7.19 10.52 -1.42
N THR A 71 7.31 9.20 -1.58
CA THR A 71 6.14 8.32 -1.75
C THR A 71 5.43 8.10 -0.42
N VAL A 72 6.19 8.03 0.67
CA VAL A 72 5.67 7.93 2.03
C VAL A 72 4.92 9.21 2.42
N PHE A 73 5.50 10.37 2.12
CA PHE A 73 4.84 11.66 2.38
C PHE A 73 3.59 11.87 1.50
N ALA A 74 3.57 11.33 0.27
CA ALA A 74 2.36 11.35 -0.55
C ALA A 74 1.18 10.63 0.15
N ALA A 75 1.42 9.45 0.73
CA ALA A 75 0.40 8.72 1.48
C ALA A 75 0.03 9.43 2.80
N HIS A 76 1.02 9.95 3.53
CA HIS A 76 0.80 10.70 4.76
C HIS A 76 -0.09 11.94 4.54
N HIS A 77 0.22 12.76 3.54
CA HIS A 77 -0.56 13.98 3.25
C HIS A 77 -1.95 13.69 2.69
N ARG A 78 -2.13 12.55 2.02
CA ARG A 78 -3.44 12.15 1.49
C ARG A 78 -4.32 11.50 2.55
N SER A 79 -3.80 11.15 3.71
CA SER A 79 -4.56 10.49 4.78
C SER A 79 -5.71 11.36 5.29
N ALA A 80 -6.92 10.81 5.36
CA ALA A 80 -8.11 11.54 5.85
C ALA A 80 -8.19 11.61 7.39
N GLY A 81 -7.57 10.65 8.09
CA GLY A 81 -7.57 10.55 9.54
C GLY A 81 -6.44 11.33 10.22
N ARG A 82 -6.42 11.30 11.56
CA ARG A 82 -5.32 11.89 12.35
C ARG A 82 -4.05 11.08 12.15
N VAL A 83 -3.09 11.67 11.45
CA VAL A 83 -1.79 11.05 11.18
C VAL A 83 -0.67 11.70 11.98
N ARG A 84 0.19 10.86 12.55
CA ARG A 84 1.47 11.25 13.13
C ARG A 84 2.59 10.57 12.36
N HIS A 85 3.76 11.20 12.30
CA HIS A 85 4.92 10.59 11.67
C HIS A 85 6.19 10.73 12.50
N LEU A 86 7.08 9.75 12.35
CA LEU A 86 8.42 9.73 12.90
C LEU A 86 9.43 9.71 11.75
N ILE A 87 10.32 10.71 11.74
CA ILE A 87 11.42 10.79 10.76
C ILE A 87 12.65 10.11 11.34
N ARG A 88 13.11 9.02 10.70
CA ARG A 88 14.31 8.27 11.07
C ARG A 88 15.54 8.87 10.38
N ARG A 89 16.54 9.29 11.16
CA ARG A 89 17.85 9.71 10.66
C ARG A 89 18.78 8.50 10.46
N ARG A 90 19.68 8.59 9.47
CA ARG A 90 20.70 7.55 9.21
C ARG A 90 21.63 7.44 10.43
N GLY A 91 21.92 6.22 10.88
CA GLY A 91 22.78 5.95 12.04
C GLY A 91 22.07 5.94 13.41
N GLN A 92 20.79 6.29 13.47
CA GLN A 92 20.00 6.18 14.69
C GLN A 92 19.66 4.69 14.94
N ARG A 93 20.15 4.13 16.06
CA ARG A 93 19.75 2.79 16.52
C ARG A 93 18.22 2.78 16.67
N PRO A 94 17.52 1.67 16.38
CA PRO A 94 16.11 1.56 16.69
C PRO A 94 15.97 1.65 18.22
N SER A 95 15.67 2.85 18.74
CA SER A 95 15.37 2.96 20.15
C SER A 95 14.02 2.26 20.36
N THR A 96 13.99 1.29 21.27
CA THR A 96 12.75 0.70 21.83
C THR A 96 11.74 1.77 22.27
N ALA A 97 12.18 3.02 22.49
CA ALA A 97 11.33 4.18 22.73
C ALA A 97 10.28 4.48 21.63
N ILE A 98 10.40 3.95 20.41
CA ILE A 98 9.36 4.11 19.36
C ILE A 98 8.03 3.46 19.81
N ALA A 99 8.09 2.32 20.50
CA ALA A 99 6.89 1.69 21.06
C ALA A 99 6.27 2.52 22.19
N ALA A 100 7.10 3.21 22.97
CA ALA A 100 6.68 4.04 24.11
C ALA A 100 6.08 5.40 23.69
N LEU A 101 6.36 5.86 22.47
CA LEU A 101 5.82 7.11 21.91
C LEU A 101 4.49 6.94 21.19
N CYS A 102 4.04 5.70 20.96
CA CYS A 102 2.69 5.41 20.51
C CYS A 102 1.73 5.68 21.69
N PRO A 103 0.95 6.78 21.73
CA PRO A 103 -0.19 6.83 22.63
C PRO A 103 -1.05 5.61 22.31
N GLY A 104 -1.59 4.93 23.33
CA GLY A 104 -2.38 3.73 23.17
C GLY A 104 -3.45 3.93 22.11
N ILE A 105 -3.19 3.47 20.89
CA ILE A 105 -4.22 3.28 19.89
C ILE A 105 -5.10 2.20 20.52
N PRO A 106 -6.39 2.46 20.77
CA PRO A 106 -7.26 1.39 21.25
C PRO A 106 -7.14 0.23 20.27
N LEU A 107 -6.64 -0.91 20.75
CA LEU A 107 -6.50 -2.13 19.96
C LEU A 107 -7.87 -2.64 19.50
N THR A 108 -8.95 -2.10 20.08
CA THR A 108 -10.31 -2.18 19.58
C THR A 108 -10.48 -1.19 18.42
N PRO A 109 -10.62 -1.68 17.16
CA PRO A 109 -11.07 -0.82 16.09
C PRO A 109 -12.42 -0.20 16.49
N PRO A 110 -12.72 1.06 16.09
CA PRO A 110 -14.07 1.59 16.26
C PRO A 110 -15.07 0.61 15.63
N PRO A 111 -16.25 0.39 16.23
CA PRO A 111 -17.23 -0.52 15.68
C PRO A 111 -17.48 -0.15 14.23
N ARG A 112 -17.20 -1.08 13.30
CA ARG A 112 -17.55 -0.90 11.90
C ARG A 112 -19.06 -0.77 11.86
N THR A 113 -19.59 0.41 11.55
CA THR A 113 -20.98 0.52 11.11
C THR A 113 -21.07 -0.33 9.86
N ALA A 114 -21.74 -1.47 9.96
CA ALA A 114 -21.98 -2.31 8.80
C ALA A 114 -22.72 -1.45 7.76
N PRO A 115 -22.27 -1.40 6.49
CA PRO A 115 -23.12 -0.84 5.45
C PRO A 115 -24.46 -1.58 5.50
N ALA A 116 -25.56 -0.85 5.39
CA ALA A 116 -26.90 -1.43 5.40
C ALA A 116 -26.94 -2.59 4.39
N PRO A 117 -27.53 -3.76 4.75
CA PRO A 117 -27.55 -4.89 3.84
C PRO A 117 -28.21 -4.48 2.53
N HIS A 118 -27.52 -4.72 1.40
CA HIS A 118 -28.11 -4.51 0.09
C HIS A 118 -29.34 -5.41 -0.04
N SER A 119 -30.50 -4.81 -0.30
CA SER A 119 -31.81 -5.49 -0.35
C SER A 119 -31.99 -6.42 -1.55
N SER A 120 -30.96 -6.59 -2.39
CA SER A 120 -30.98 -7.44 -3.58
C SER A 120 -29.66 -8.20 -3.74
N THR A 121 -29.53 -9.35 -3.08
CA THR A 121 -28.45 -10.30 -3.35
C THR A 121 -28.90 -11.22 -4.49
N LEU A 122 -28.48 -10.92 -5.73
CA LEU A 122 -28.57 -11.92 -6.80
C LEU A 122 -27.48 -12.96 -6.57
N ALA A 123 -27.88 -14.13 -6.08
CA ALA A 123 -26.99 -15.29 -5.97
C ALA A 123 -26.73 -15.85 -7.37
N CYS A 124 -25.67 -15.38 -8.03
CA CYS A 124 -25.14 -16.07 -9.19
C CYS A 124 -24.29 -17.25 -8.68
N ALA A 125 -24.73 -18.48 -8.91
CA ALA A 125 -23.95 -19.66 -8.63
C ALA A 125 -22.71 -19.66 -9.54
N VAL A 126 -21.54 -19.32 -8.99
CA VAL A 126 -20.27 -19.45 -9.71
C VAL A 126 -19.85 -20.92 -9.64
N SER A 127 -20.32 -21.71 -10.60
CA SER A 127 -19.79 -23.05 -10.83
C SER A 127 -18.35 -22.89 -11.35
N THR A 128 -17.37 -23.33 -10.57
CA THR A 128 -15.99 -23.42 -11.05
C THR A 128 -15.83 -24.81 -11.67
N PRO A 129 -15.64 -24.98 -12.99
CA PRO A 129 -15.37 -26.29 -13.55
C PRO A 129 -13.95 -26.71 -13.14
N GLN A 130 -13.83 -27.62 -12.17
CA GLN A 130 -12.56 -28.29 -11.88
C GLN A 130 -12.27 -29.28 -13.02
N ARG A 131 -11.24 -29.01 -13.83
CA ARG A 131 -10.69 -30.01 -14.75
C ARG A 131 -9.87 -31.04 -13.95
N PRO A 132 -10.08 -32.36 -14.14
CA PRO A 132 -9.23 -33.37 -13.53
C PRO A 132 -7.82 -33.32 -14.15
N VAL A 133 -6.80 -33.39 -13.31
CA VAL A 133 -5.38 -33.47 -13.69
C VAL A 133 -5.06 -34.94 -14.01
N PRO A 134 -4.41 -35.27 -15.13
CA PRO A 134 -3.97 -36.64 -15.41
C PRO A 134 -2.81 -37.04 -14.48
N ALA A 135 -2.88 -38.23 -13.92
CA ALA A 135 -1.80 -38.85 -13.15
C ALA A 135 -0.63 -39.19 -14.08
N CYS A 136 0.58 -38.77 -13.73
CA CYS A 136 1.80 -39.26 -14.37
C CYS A 136 1.99 -40.74 -14.04
N ALA A 137 2.25 -41.53 -15.08
CA ALA A 137 2.70 -42.91 -15.02
C ALA A 137 4.16 -43.03 -14.54
#